data_AF-A0A8T4J608-F1
#
_entry.id   AF-A0A8T4J608-F1
#
_cell.length_a   1.000
_cell.length_b   1.000
_cell.length_c   1.000
_cell.angle_alpha   90.00
_cell.angle_beta   90.00
_cell.angle_gamma   90.00
#
_symmetry.space_group_name_H-M   'P 1'
#
loop_
_entity.id
_entity.type
_entity.pdbx_description
1 polymer ?
#
loop_
_entity_poly.entity_id
_entity_poly.type
_entity_poly.pdbx_seq_one_letter_code
_entity_poly.pdbx_strand_id
1 'polypeptide(L)'
;EDGTVTGWRTPPRWFELAYLVTTWTSRPQDEHRLLSETLRCLVAVDVLPQRLLTGTLAELGLAVSLDAGGQSERGPSVPDVWSALGGELKPSLDVRVLAPLSGPRIPAGPPV
;
A
#
# COMPACT_ATOMS: atom_id res chain seq x y z
N GLU A 1 -35.16 0.29 16.99
CA GLU A 1 -34.88 -0.31 15.67
C GLU A 1 -33.90 -1.45 15.92
N ASP A 2 -34.35 -2.68 15.74
CA ASP A 2 -33.69 -3.87 16.28
C ASP A 2 -32.38 -4.15 15.52
N GLY A 3 -31.26 -3.96 16.21
CA GLY A 3 -29.94 -4.27 15.69
C GLY A 3 -29.73 -5.78 15.61
N THR A 4 -30.13 -6.40 14.51
CA THR A 4 -29.85 -7.83 14.27
C THR A 4 -28.38 -8.03 13.94
N VAL A 5 -27.68 -8.82 14.74
CA VAL A 5 -26.30 -9.22 14.46
C VAL A 5 -26.30 -10.12 13.22
N THR A 6 -25.67 -9.67 12.14
CA THR A 6 -25.59 -10.42 10.87
C THR A 6 -24.37 -11.36 10.79
N GLY A 7 -23.45 -11.24 11.74
CA GLY A 7 -22.28 -12.10 11.84
C GLY A 7 -21.12 -11.45 12.58
N TRP A 8 -20.03 -12.20 12.69
CA TRP A 8 -18.81 -11.81 13.36
C TRP A 8 -17.67 -11.69 12.34
N ARG A 9 -16.78 -10.73 12.52
CA ARG A 9 -15.55 -10.63 11.75
C ARG A 9 -14.37 -10.67 12.70
N THR A 10 -13.33 -11.41 12.33
CA THR A 10 -12.07 -11.36 13.07
C THR A 10 -11.39 -10.00 12.88
N PRO A 11 -10.64 -9.50 13.88
CA PRO A 11 -9.93 -8.23 13.76
C PRO A 11 -9.04 -8.19 12.52
N PRO A 12 -8.95 -7.05 11.83
CA PRO A 12 -8.09 -6.90 10.66
C PRO A 12 -6.63 -7.10 11.06
N ARG A 13 -5.85 -7.67 10.14
CA ARG A 13 -4.40 -7.83 10.30
C ARG A 13 -3.70 -6.79 9.43
N TRP A 14 -2.68 -6.15 9.99
CA TRP A 14 -1.90 -5.15 9.29
C TRP A 14 -0.71 -5.77 8.56
N PHE A 15 -0.48 -5.32 7.33
CA PHE A 15 0.61 -5.76 6.48
C PHE A 15 1.38 -4.56 5.97
N GLU A 16 2.71 -4.63 6.06
CA GLU A 16 3.60 -3.69 5.38
C GLU A 16 3.96 -4.26 4.01
N LEU A 17 3.68 -3.48 2.98
CA LEU A 17 3.93 -3.81 1.58
C LEU A 17 5.05 -2.90 1.06
N ALA A 18 6.03 -3.51 0.41
CA ALA A 18 7.18 -2.84 -0.19
C ALA A 18 7.04 -2.84 -1.72
N TYR A 19 7.09 -1.66 -2.33
CA TYR A 19 6.97 -1.47 -3.77
C TYR A 19 8.14 -0.67 -4.33
N LEU A 20 8.51 -0.98 -5.57
CA LEU A 20 9.47 -0.20 -6.34
C LEU A 20 8.76 0.44 -7.53
N VAL A 21 8.74 1.75 -7.59
CA VAL A 21 8.17 2.49 -8.73
C VAL A 21 9.29 2.89 -9.68
N THR A 22 9.20 2.44 -10.93
CA THR A 22 10.17 2.79 -11.99
C THR A 22 9.46 3.33 -13.22
N THR A 23 10.20 4.04 -14.06
CA THR A 23 9.70 4.62 -15.32
C THR A 23 10.62 4.20 -16.45
N TRP A 24 10.06 3.95 -17.63
CA TRP A 24 10.85 3.58 -18.81
C TRP A 24 10.62 4.59 -19.93
N THR A 25 11.70 5.19 -20.43
CA THR A 25 11.67 6.11 -21.57
C THR A 25 12.92 5.92 -22.43
N SER A 26 12.96 6.55 -23.61
CA SER A 26 14.13 6.46 -24.49
C SER A 26 15.32 7.31 -24.03
N ARG A 27 15.15 8.28 -23.12
CA ARG A 27 16.21 9.20 -22.67
C ARG A 27 16.29 9.21 -21.14
N PRO A 28 17.47 8.99 -20.54
CA PRO A 28 17.61 8.98 -19.07
C PRO A 28 17.08 10.25 -18.38
N GLN A 29 17.20 11.42 -19.01
CA GLN A 29 16.69 12.68 -18.45
C GLN A 29 15.15 12.68 -18.32
N ASP A 30 14.45 12.02 -19.24
CA ASP A 30 13.00 11.89 -19.19
C ASP A 30 12.58 10.92 -18.07
N GLU A 31 13.35 9.85 -17.83
CA GLU A 31 13.13 8.95 -16.68
C GLU A 31 13.22 9.72 -15.36
N HIS A 32 14.29 10.50 -15.15
CA HIS A 32 14.44 11.33 -13.96
C HIS A 32 13.32 12.36 -13.80
N ARG A 33 12.90 13.00 -14.90
CA ARG A 33 11.79 13.97 -14.87
C ARG A 33 10.47 13.31 -14.46
N LEU A 34 10.15 12.13 -14.99
CA LEU A 34 8.94 11.39 -14.66
C LEU A 34 8.96 10.89 -13.21
N LEU A 35 10.10 10.38 -12.74
CA LEU A 35 10.26 9.97 -11.34
C LEU A 35 10.14 11.17 -10.40
N SER A 36 10.66 12.34 -10.76
CA SER A 36 10.48 13.56 -9.97
C SER A 36 9.01 14.00 -9.86
N GLU A 37 8.24 13.92 -10.95
CA GLU A 37 6.79 14.18 -10.93
C GLU A 37 6.05 13.15 -10.06
N THR A 38 6.40 11.88 -10.23
CA THR A 38 5.81 10.78 -9.45
C THR A 38 6.09 10.96 -7.96
N LEU A 39 7.34 11.29 -7.60
CA LEU A 39 7.72 11.57 -6.22
C LEU A 39 6.90 12.71 -5.65
N ARG A 40 6.73 13.83 -6.37
CA ARG A 40 5.90 14.95 -5.93
C ARG A 40 4.45 14.55 -5.66
N CYS A 41 3.89 13.64 -6.46
CA CYS A 41 2.55 13.10 -6.23
C CYS A 41 2.50 12.21 -4.98
N LEU A 42 3.48 11.32 -4.83
CA LEU A 42 3.53 10.37 -3.71
C LEU A 42 3.72 11.08 -2.36
N VAL A 43 4.64 12.05 -2.27
CA VAL A 43 4.90 12.78 -1.01
C VAL A 43 3.81 13.80 -0.66
N ALA A 44 2.82 14.01 -1.54
CA ALA A 44 1.68 14.88 -1.25
C ALA A 44 0.61 14.18 -0.41
N VAL A 45 0.70 12.86 -0.20
CA VAL A 45 -0.30 12.07 0.52
C VAL A 45 0.37 11.05 1.46
N ASP A 46 0.12 11.17 2.76
CA ASP A 46 0.58 10.16 3.75
C ASP A 46 -0.46 9.05 3.97
N VAL A 47 -1.69 9.26 3.50
CA VAL A 47 -2.81 8.33 3.61
C VAL A 47 -3.51 8.23 2.26
N LEU A 48 -3.72 7.01 1.78
CA LEU A 48 -4.43 6.78 0.53
C LEU A 48 -5.87 7.31 0.62
N PRO A 49 -6.31 8.14 -0.33
CA PRO A 49 -7.68 8.62 -0.38
C PRO A 49 -8.68 7.46 -0.47
N GLN A 50 -9.79 7.55 0.26
CA GLN A 50 -10.84 6.52 0.32
C GLN A 50 -11.36 6.11 -1.07
N ARG A 51 -11.43 7.04 -2.03
CA ARG A 51 -11.84 6.75 -3.42
C ARG A 51 -10.93 5.77 -4.17
N LEU A 52 -9.71 5.56 -3.70
CA LEU A 52 -8.74 4.62 -4.28
C LEU A 52 -8.81 3.24 -3.60
N LEU A 53 -9.48 3.14 -2.45
CA LEU A 53 -9.63 1.87 -1.75
C LEU A 53 -10.74 1.05 -2.40
N THR A 54 -10.51 -0.25 -2.55
CA THR A 54 -11.47 -1.18 -3.15
C THR A 54 -11.55 -2.46 -2.33
N GLY A 55 -12.61 -3.26 -2.57
CA GLY A 55 -12.83 -4.54 -1.89
C GLY A 55 -12.77 -4.40 -0.37
N THR A 56 -12.00 -5.27 0.27
CA THR A 56 -11.90 -5.35 1.73
C THR A 56 -11.29 -4.09 2.38
N LEU A 57 -10.45 -3.33 1.66
CA LEU A 57 -9.91 -2.07 2.17
C LEU A 57 -11.00 -1.01 2.29
N ALA A 58 -11.87 -0.91 1.27
CA ALA A 58 -13.01 -0.01 1.28
C ALA A 58 -14.05 -0.43 2.33
N GLU A 59 -14.33 -1.74 2.44
CA GLU A 59 -15.26 -2.29 3.44
C GLU A 59 -14.84 -2.01 4.88
N LEU A 60 -13.54 -2.06 5.17
CA LEU A 60 -13.01 -1.81 6.51
C LEU A 60 -13.08 -0.34 6.89
N GLY A 61 -13.00 0.59 5.93
CA GLY A 61 -13.01 2.04 6.18
C GLY A 61 -11.82 2.53 7.02
N LEU A 62 -10.77 1.72 7.14
CA LEU A 62 -9.57 2.03 7.91
C LEU A 62 -8.57 2.81 7.02
N ALA A 63 -7.75 3.64 7.66
CA ALA A 63 -6.70 4.38 6.97
C ALA A 63 -5.62 3.42 6.42
N VAL A 64 -5.20 3.67 5.18
CA VAL A 64 -4.05 2.98 4.56
C VAL A 64 -2.94 4.01 4.42
N SER A 65 -1.85 3.84 5.16
CA SER A 65 -0.73 4.78 5.13
C SER A 65 0.22 4.48 3.98
N LEU A 66 0.78 5.54 3.39
CA LEU A 66 1.76 5.49 2.32
C LEU A 66 3.00 6.29 2.74
N ASP A 67 4.19 5.73 2.51
CA ASP A 67 5.47 6.41 2.71
C ASP A 67 6.33 6.27 1.45
N ALA A 68 6.74 7.40 0.88
CA ALA A 68 7.68 7.51 -0.24
C ALA A 68 8.84 8.47 0.08
N GLY A 69 8.98 8.89 1.34
CA GLY A 69 9.96 9.88 1.80
C GLY A 69 11.31 9.29 2.20
N GLY A 70 11.48 7.96 2.10
CA GLY A 70 12.75 7.28 2.37
C GLY A 70 13.15 7.24 3.86
N GLN A 71 12.29 7.69 4.77
CA GLN A 71 12.52 7.60 6.22
C GLN A 71 12.11 6.24 6.77
N SER A 72 12.49 5.15 6.10
CA SER A 72 12.22 3.85 6.70
C SER A 72 13.31 3.48 7.69
N GLU A 73 13.06 3.75 8.97
CA GLU A 73 13.76 3.09 10.08
C GLU A 73 13.35 1.61 10.22
N ARG A 74 12.50 1.09 9.33
CA ARG A 74 11.90 -0.26 9.43
C ARG A 74 12.53 -1.23 8.44
N GLY A 75 13.76 -1.66 8.68
CA GLY A 75 14.36 -2.80 7.94
C GLY A 75 15.03 -2.42 6.61
N PRO A 76 15.53 -3.43 5.85
CA PRO A 76 16.41 -3.21 4.71
C PRO A 76 15.72 -2.40 3.61
N SER A 77 16.53 -1.60 2.90
CA SER A 77 16.10 -0.85 1.73
C SER A 77 15.59 -1.82 0.65
N VAL A 78 14.42 -1.53 0.06
CA VAL A 78 13.83 -2.36 -1.01
C VAL A 78 14.77 -2.53 -2.21
N PRO A 79 15.48 -1.47 -2.66
CA PRO A 79 16.58 -1.60 -3.63
C PRO A 79 17.60 -2.70 -3.30
N ASP A 80 18.03 -2.85 -2.05
CA ASP A 80 19.06 -3.83 -1.67
C ASP A 80 18.55 -5.28 -1.85
N VAL A 81 17.29 -5.52 -1.50
CA VAL A 81 16.63 -6.82 -1.67
C VAL A 81 16.47 -7.16 -3.15
N TRP A 82 16.15 -6.16 -3.98
CA TRP A 82 15.90 -6.37 -5.40
C TRP A 82 17.18 -6.47 -6.23
N SER A 83 18.23 -5.72 -5.87
CA SER A 83 19.58 -5.89 -6.43
C SER A 83 20.15 -7.27 -6.14
N ALA A 84 19.88 -7.85 -4.96
CA ALA A 84 20.27 -9.22 -4.62
C ALA A 84 19.63 -10.30 -5.53
N LEU A 85 18.54 -9.97 -6.23
CA LEU A 85 17.84 -10.87 -7.16
C LEU A 85 18.39 -10.80 -8.61
N GLY A 86 19.48 -10.05 -8.85
CA GLY A 86 20.27 -10.14 -10.09
C GLY A 86 19.80 -9.26 -11.25
N GLY A 87 18.95 -8.27 -11.01
CA GLY A 87 18.57 -7.27 -12.02
C GLY A 87 19.46 -6.03 -12.01
N GLU A 88 19.73 -5.44 -13.18
CA GLU A 88 20.25 -4.06 -13.24
C GLU A 88 19.23 -3.10 -12.62
N LEU A 89 19.64 -2.39 -11.57
CA LEU A 89 18.75 -1.47 -10.88
C LEU A 89 18.53 -0.22 -11.72
N LYS A 90 17.30 -0.03 -12.20
CA LYS A 90 16.85 1.21 -12.84
C LYS A 90 16.60 2.30 -11.78
N PRO A 91 16.72 3.59 -12.15
CA PRO A 91 16.20 4.68 -11.33
C PRO A 91 14.77 4.37 -10.87
N SER A 92 14.55 4.47 -9.56
CA SER A 92 13.32 4.03 -8.93
C SER A 92 13.08 4.72 -7.60
N LEU A 93 11.82 4.68 -7.14
CA LEU A 93 11.37 5.16 -5.84
C LEU A 93 10.92 3.97 -4.99
N ASP A 94 11.40 3.90 -3.74
CA ASP A 94 10.89 2.98 -2.73
C ASP A 94 9.57 3.55 -2.17
N VAL A 95 8.52 2.72 -2.16
CA VAL A 95 7.20 3.09 -1.64
C VAL A 95 6.73 2.00 -0.70
N ARG A 96 6.36 2.39 0.52
CA ARG A 96 5.81 1.50 1.53
C ARG A 96 4.35 1.79 1.78
N VAL A 97 3.56 0.74 1.91
CA VAL A 97 2.12 0.83 2.19
C VAL A 97 1.79 -0.03 3.39
N LEU A 98 1.20 0.58 4.42
CA LEU A 98 0.68 -0.13 5.58
C LEU A 98 -0.84 -0.28 5.43
N ALA A 99 -1.29 -1.49 5.14
CA ALA A 99 -2.68 -1.78 4.80
C ALA A 99 -3.29 -2.86 5.71
N PRO A 100 -4.56 -2.72 6.11
CA PRO A 100 -5.27 -3.76 6.84
C PRO A 100 -5.91 -4.76 5.86
N LEU A 101 -5.74 -6.05 6.10
CA LEU A 101 -6.51 -7.10 5.43
C LEU A 101 -7.64 -7.57 6.36
N SER A 102 -8.85 -7.60 5.83
CA SER A 102 -10.01 -8.05 6.60
C SER A 102 -9.91 -9.54 6.89
N GLY A 103 -10.18 -9.93 8.14
CA GLY A 103 -10.33 -11.33 8.48
C GLY A 103 -11.63 -11.94 7.92
N PRO A 104 -11.76 -13.29 7.91
CA PRO A 104 -12.97 -13.97 7.47
C PRO A 104 -14.19 -13.53 8.26
N ARG A 105 -15.34 -13.49 7.58
CA ARG A 105 -16.65 -13.22 8.16
C ARG A 105 -17.37 -14.53 8.44
N ILE A 106 -17.88 -14.69 9.65
CA ILE A 106 -18.67 -15.83 10.10
C ILE A 106 -20.12 -15.34 10.20
N PRO A 107 -21.07 -15.83 9.37
CA PRO A 107 -22.46 -15.44 9.44
C PRO A 107 -23.05 -15.76 10.82
N ALA A 108 -23.95 -14.90 11.30
CA ALA A 108 -24.74 -15.24 12.48
C ALA A 108 -25.69 -16.40 12.15
N GLY A 109 -25.91 -17.29 13.12
CA GLY A 109 -26.97 -18.28 13.02
C GLY A 109 -28.35 -17.64 12.93
N PRO A 110 -29.40 -18.40 12.55
CA PRO A 110 -30.75 -17.86 12.49
C PRO A 110 -31.17 -17.25 13.84
N PRO A 111 -31.93 -16.15 13.83
CA PRO A 111 -32.44 -15.54 15.05
C PRO A 111 -33.33 -16.55 15.78
N VAL A 112 -33.11 -16.71 17.09
CA VAL A 112 -33.92 -17.55 17.98
C VAL A 112 -35.09 -16.73 18.52
#